data_AF-A0A355YEU0-F1
#
_entry.id   AF-A0A355YEU0-F1
#
_cell.length_a   1.000
_cell.length_b   1.000
_cell.length_c   1.000
_cell.angle_alpha   90.00
_cell.angle_beta   90.00
_cell.angle_gamma   90.00
#
_symmetry.space_group_name_H-M   'P 1'
#
loop_
_entity.id
_entity.type
_entity.pdbx_description
1 polymer ?
#
loop_
_entity_poly.entity_id
_entity_poly.type
_entity_poly.pdbx_seq_one_letter_code
_entity_poly.pdbx_strand_id
1 'polypeptide(L)' 'PGSKPAARPAAKPATKPQPAVPVYDHDGRRLNGMRQAGPGRVMDTRTGRYHDTVPSGDGVRIVR' A
#
# COMPACT_ATOMS: atom_id res chain seq x y z
N PRO A 1 -31.92 25.76 -2.22
CA PRO A 1 -31.41 24.87 -1.14
C PRO A 1 -31.67 23.40 -1.46
N GLY A 2 -30.65 22.66 -1.92
CA GLY A 2 -30.77 21.24 -2.28
C GLY A 2 -29.48 20.50 -1.96
N SER A 3 -29.41 19.95 -0.75
CA SER A 3 -28.28 19.22 -0.21
C SER A 3 -28.05 17.93 -0.99
N LYS A 4 -26.91 17.80 -1.69
CA LYS A 4 -26.44 16.53 -2.24
C LYS A 4 -26.25 15.52 -1.10
N PRO A 5 -26.76 14.29 -1.19
CA PRO A 5 -26.49 13.28 -0.18
C PRO A 5 -24.99 13.00 -0.13
N ALA A 6 -24.40 13.23 1.04
CA ALA A 6 -23.03 12.86 1.34
C ALA A 6 -22.84 11.37 1.07
N ALA A 7 -22.00 11.05 0.09
CA ALA A 7 -21.55 9.70 -0.16
C ALA A 7 -20.91 9.16 1.13
N ARG A 8 -21.61 8.23 1.78
CA ARG A 8 -21.08 7.39 2.86
C ARG A 8 -19.74 6.83 2.37
N PRO A 9 -18.62 7.01 3.10
CA PRO A 9 -17.40 6.30 2.75
C PRO A 9 -17.72 4.81 2.83
N ALA A 10 -17.66 4.13 1.69
CA ALA A 10 -17.80 2.68 1.64
C ALA A 10 -16.86 2.08 2.70
N ALA A 11 -17.42 1.28 3.60
CA ALA A 11 -16.66 0.58 4.61
C ALA A 11 -15.51 -0.16 3.90
N LYS A 12 -14.27 0.24 4.20
CA LYS A 12 -13.09 -0.48 3.72
C LYS A 12 -13.29 -1.94 4.13
N PRO A 13 -13.18 -2.92 3.22
CA PRO A 13 -13.18 -4.31 3.64
C PRO A 13 -12.16 -4.45 4.76
N ALA A 14 -12.51 -5.13 5.85
CA ALA A 14 -11.54 -5.48 6.87
C ALA A 14 -10.46 -6.31 6.19
N THR A 15 -9.38 -5.64 5.75
CA THR A 15 -8.27 -6.26 5.08
C THR A 15 -7.69 -7.22 6.10
N LYS A 16 -7.96 -8.52 5.92
CA LYS A 16 -7.23 -9.59 6.62
C LYS A 16 -5.76 -9.16 6.65
N PRO A 17 -5.04 -9.28 7.78
CA PRO A 17 -3.64 -8.90 7.83
C PRO A 17 -2.93 -9.55 6.65
N GLN A 18 -2.60 -8.73 5.64
CA GLN A 18 -1.91 -9.26 4.48
C GLN A 18 -0.56 -9.75 5.00
N PRO A 19 -0.13 -10.96 4.61
CA PRO A 19 1.21 -11.44 4.94
C PRO A 19 2.22 -10.33 4.63
N ALA A 20 3.15 -10.09 5.55
CA ALA A 20 4.19 -9.09 5.34
C ALA A 20 5.07 -9.52 4.18
N VAL A 21 4.72 -9.11 2.96
CA VAL A 21 5.54 -9.34 1.77
C VAL A 21 6.79 -8.49 1.88
N PRO A 22 7.98 -9.05 1.57
CA PRO A 22 9.20 -8.27 1.42
C PRO A 22 8.96 -7.13 0.42
N VAL A 23 9.40 -5.93 0.78
CA VAL A 23 9.35 -4.76 -0.10
C VAL A 23 10.77 -4.38 -0.44
N TYR A 24 11.03 -4.11 -1.71
CA TYR A 24 12.33 -3.74 -2.24
C TYR A 24 12.28 -2.35 -2.88
N ASP A 25 13.39 -1.61 -2.84
CA ASP A 25 13.55 -0.41 -3.66
C ASP A 25 13.87 -0.77 -5.12
N HIS A 26 13.99 0.26 -5.96
CA HIS A 26 14.33 0.11 -7.37
C HIS A 26 15.70 -0.57 -7.60
N ASP A 27 16.65 -0.38 -6.68
CA ASP A 27 17.98 -1.02 -6.66
C ASP A 27 17.93 -2.48 -6.16
N GLY A 28 16.77 -2.96 -5.71
CA GLY A 28 16.59 -4.31 -5.18
C GLY A 28 16.96 -4.46 -3.70
N ARG A 29 17.18 -3.38 -2.97
CA ARG A 29 17.45 -3.41 -1.52
C ARG A 29 16.15 -3.56 -0.76
N ARG A 30 16.15 -4.42 0.25
CA ARG A 30 14.97 -4.64 1.10
C ARG A 30 14.68 -3.39 1.95
N LEU A 31 13.46 -2.89 1.84
CA LEU A 31 12.94 -1.77 2.61
C LEU A 31 12.22 -2.28 3.85
N ASN A 32 12.74 -1.87 5.01
CA ASN A 32 12.10 -2.10 6.29
C ASN A 32 11.15 -0.94 6.62
N GLY A 33 10.03 -1.24 7.29
CA GLY A 33 9.00 -0.24 7.58
C GLY A 33 8.07 0.05 6.41
N MET A 34 7.99 -0.86 5.44
CA MET A 34 6.95 -0.82 4.42
C MET A 34 5.84 -1.79 4.81
N ARG A 35 4.59 -1.35 4.65
CA ARG A 35 3.40 -2.16 4.90
C ARG A 35 2.54 -2.21 3.66
N GLN A 36 2.03 -3.38 3.31
CA GLN A 36 1.11 -3.50 2.18
C GLN A 36 -0.17 -2.68 2.45
N ALA A 37 -0.47 -1.77 1.53
CA ALA A 37 -1.61 -0.85 1.61
C ALA A 37 -2.72 -1.24 0.62
N GLY A 38 -2.40 -2.04 -0.39
CA GLY A 38 -3.33 -2.55 -1.38
C GLY A 38 -2.61 -3.28 -2.51
N PRO A 39 -3.34 -3.69 -3.56
CA PRO A 39 -2.75 -4.24 -4.77
C PRO A 39 -1.75 -3.27 -5.39
N GLY A 40 -0.50 -3.70 -5.58
CA GLY A 40 0.57 -2.87 -6.16
C GLY A 40 0.86 -1.59 -5.36
N ARG A 41 0.58 -1.57 -4.05
CA ARG A 41 0.79 -0.38 -3.22
C ARG A 41 1.27 -0.71 -1.83
N VAL A 42 2.28 0.01 -1.38
CA VAL A 42 2.83 -0.06 -0.03
C VAL A 42 2.78 1.31 0.62
N MET A 43 2.65 1.31 1.94
CA MET A 43 2.75 2.49 2.77
C MET A 43 4.08 2.43 3.52
N ASP A 44 4.88 3.48 3.38
CA ASP A 44 6.02 3.73 4.26
C ASP A 44 5.46 4.11 5.64
N THR A 45 5.63 3.23 6.62
CA THR A 45 5.18 3.46 7.99
C THR A 45 6.04 4.48 8.73
N ARG A 46 7.21 4.86 8.19
CA ARG A 46 8.09 5.87 8.77
C ARG A 46 7.65 7.28 8.39
N THR A 47 7.22 7.47 7.15
CA THR A 47 6.83 8.80 6.62
C THR A 47 5.33 8.96 6.37
N GLY A 48 4.56 7.86 6.39
CA GLY A 48 3.15 7.84 6.02
C GLY A 48 2.89 7.95 4.50
N ARG A 49 3.95 7.91 3.68
CA ARG A 49 3.83 8.00 2.21
C ARG A 49 3.40 6.68 1.60
N TYR A 50 2.71 6.77 0.47
CA TYR A 50 2.35 5.59 -0.32
C TYR A 50 3.24 5.52 -1.55
N HIS A 51 3.65 4.30 -1.87
CA HIS A 51 4.47 3.97 -3.02
C HIS A 51 3.78 2.93 -3.87
N ASP A 52 3.90 3.08 -5.18
CA ASP A 52 3.41 2.09 -6.12
C ASP A 52 4.48 1.00 -6.28
N THR A 53 4.03 -0.25 -6.37
CA THR A 53 4.90 -1.42 -6.43
C THR A 53 4.49 -2.41 -7.51
N VAL A 54 5.48 -3.15 -7.99
CA VAL A 54 5.29 -4.28 -8.90
C VAL A 54 5.74 -5.58 -8.24
N PRO A 55 5.17 -6.75 -8.59
CA PRO A 55 5.69 -8.04 -8.13
C PRO A 55 7.16 -8.22 -8.50
N SER A 56 7.97 -8.70 -7.56
CA SER A 56 9.41 -8.90 -7.74
C SER A 56 9.89 -10.06 -6.88
N GLY A 57 10.16 -11.20 -7.51
CA GLY A 57 10.69 -12.39 -6.82
C GLY A 57 9.75 -12.89 -5.72
N ASP A 58 10.23 -12.86 -4.49
CA ASP A 58 9.52 -13.25 -3.26
C ASP A 58 8.67 -12.13 -2.64
N GLY A 59 8.67 -10.94 -3.24
CA GLY A 59 8.00 -9.77 -2.70
C GLY A 59 7.56 -8.77 -3.76
N VAL A 60 7.65 -7.49 -3.43
CA VAL A 60 7.26 -6.37 -4.30
C VAL A 60 8.36 -5.33 -4.36
N ARG A 61 8.45 -4.59 -5.46
CA ARG A 61 9.46 -3.55 -5.70
C ARG A 61 8.80 -2.18 -5.89
N ILE A 62 9.29 -1.14 -5.23
CA ILE A 62 8.86 0.26 -5.44
C ILE A 62 9.32 0.74 -6.81
N VAL A 63 8.38 1.34 -7.55
CA VAL A 63 8.63 1.92 -8.89
C VAL A 63 8.33 3.42 -8.97
N ARG A 64 7.71 4.01 -7.94
CA ARG A 64 7.32 5.43 -7.94
C ARG A 64 7.28 6.08 -6.56
#